data_AF-A0A2T2S820-F1
#
_entry.id   AF-A0A2T2S820-F1
#
_cell.length_a   1.000
_cell.length_b   1.000
_cell.length_c   1.000
_cell.angle_alpha   90.00
_cell.angle_beta   90.00
_cell.angle_gamma   90.00
#
_symmetry.space_group_name_H-M   'P 1'
#
loop_
_entity.id
_entity.type
_entity.pdbx_description
1 polymer ?
#
loop_
_entity_poly.entity_id
_entity_poly.type
_entity_poly.pdbx_seq_one_letter_code
_entity_poly.pdbx_strand_id
1 'polypeptide(L)'
;MPTGHFSIADLSFSFEGTLKELAHCQEIIREIEQAEQRLRQASGAEEVFLIYDRDLESEHGTFDKMRLRAYGDAVNYTLDLGVTDTNPLGIYVGYDQNIEVYDRASGDTWQIDPDGNRIEGAEDEAPSQEAAPPSQPADSSEEAASAPTAQDDTSTDEAAASSQTRSQAEIEQAAEALRRRLKGHPSEQLVGETTISDGPLGDKLMGFAEYCGRDEDYLHRVLDAASVSDVDHLSVGQVPDVIDMIADEAVLRENESFEPDSDLPF
;
A
#
# COMPACT_ATOMS: atom_id res chain seq x y z
N MET A 1 -23.23 22.91 2.19
CA MET A 1 -22.40 22.41 3.30
C MET A 1 -21.32 23.44 3.59
N PRO A 2 -20.59 23.43 4.74
CA PRO A 2 -19.46 24.35 4.90
C PRO A 2 -18.37 24.09 3.85
N THR A 3 -17.58 25.12 3.55
CA THR A 3 -16.49 25.07 2.58
C THR A 3 -15.17 25.38 3.29
N GLY A 4 -14.18 24.50 3.15
CA GLY A 4 -12.80 24.76 3.55
C GLY A 4 -11.95 25.18 2.36
N HIS A 5 -10.92 25.98 2.62
CA HIS A 5 -9.92 26.38 1.64
C HIS A 5 -8.57 25.82 2.08
N PHE A 6 -7.92 25.08 1.19
CA PHE A 6 -6.71 24.33 1.48
C PHE A 6 -5.66 24.59 0.40
N SER A 7 -4.41 24.31 0.74
CA SER A 7 -3.28 24.41 -0.19
C SER A 7 -2.37 23.21 -0.04
N ILE A 8 -1.91 22.69 -1.17
CA ILE A 8 -0.85 21.69 -1.27
C ILE A 8 0.18 22.26 -2.22
N ALA A 9 1.38 22.53 -1.73
CA ALA A 9 2.44 23.19 -2.48
C ALA A 9 1.92 24.50 -3.12
N ASP A 10 1.96 24.60 -4.44
CA ASP A 10 1.47 25.72 -5.24
C ASP A 10 -0.02 25.61 -5.62
N LEU A 11 -0.67 24.47 -5.35
CA LEU A 11 -2.08 24.25 -5.65
C LEU A 11 -2.97 24.70 -4.49
N SER A 12 -3.83 25.70 -4.75
CA SER A 12 -4.90 26.09 -3.82
C SER A 12 -6.25 25.60 -4.31
N PHE A 13 -7.05 25.02 -3.43
CA PHE A 13 -8.37 24.48 -3.76
C PHE A 13 -9.38 24.70 -2.64
N SER A 14 -10.65 24.49 -2.97
CA SER A 14 -11.77 24.57 -2.01
C SER A 14 -12.48 23.23 -1.96
N PHE A 15 -12.88 22.80 -0.78
CA PHE A 15 -13.59 21.55 -0.56
C PHE A 15 -14.89 21.83 0.17
N GLU A 16 -16.01 21.41 -0.39
CA GLU A 16 -17.32 21.48 0.27
C GLU A 16 -17.65 20.14 0.90
N GLY A 17 -17.88 20.12 2.22
CA GLY A 17 -18.08 18.89 2.97
C GLY A 17 -18.68 19.13 4.35
N THR A 18 -18.91 18.06 5.09
CA THR A 18 -19.25 18.12 6.51
C THR A 18 -18.09 18.67 7.35
N LEU A 19 -18.36 19.16 8.56
CA LEU A 19 -17.29 19.60 9.46
C LEU A 19 -16.28 18.49 9.79
N LYS A 20 -16.72 17.22 9.81
CA LYS A 20 -15.83 16.07 10.04
C LYS A 20 -14.86 15.89 8.88
N GLU A 21 -15.36 15.96 7.64
CA GLU A 21 -14.50 15.88 6.45
C GLU A 21 -13.54 17.06 6.37
N LEU A 22 -14.00 18.28 6.67
CA LEU A 22 -13.13 19.46 6.68
C LEU A 22 -12.03 19.37 7.74
N ALA A 23 -12.32 18.80 8.91
CA ALA A 23 -11.32 18.54 9.94
C ALA A 23 -10.30 17.50 9.47
N HIS A 24 -10.75 16.42 8.83
CA HIS A 24 -9.86 15.39 8.27
C HIS A 24 -8.99 15.94 7.13
N CYS A 25 -9.54 16.75 6.23
CA CYS A 25 -8.76 17.50 5.24
C CYS A 25 -7.64 18.30 5.92
N GLN A 26 -7.95 18.97 7.03
CA GLN A 26 -6.97 19.78 7.74
C GLN A 26 -5.84 18.94 8.37
N GLU A 27 -6.11 17.72 8.80
CA GLU A 27 -5.09 16.78 9.30
C GLU A 27 -4.14 16.36 8.18
N ILE A 28 -4.69 15.97 7.02
CA ILE A 28 -3.89 15.58 5.84
C ILE A 28 -3.02 16.75 5.36
N ILE A 29 -3.57 17.97 5.31
CA ILE A 29 -2.81 19.16 4.92
C ILE A 29 -1.63 19.40 5.87
N ARG A 30 -1.78 19.17 7.18
CA ARG A 30 -0.67 19.33 8.13
C ARG A 30 0.44 18.30 7.91
N GLU A 31 0.11 17.08 7.49
CA GLU A 31 1.12 16.07 7.14
C GLU A 31 1.86 16.46 5.86
N ILE A 32 1.12 16.95 4.86
CA ILE A 32 1.70 17.46 3.61
C ILE A 32 2.59 18.68 3.87
N GLU A 33 2.19 19.61 4.73
CA GLU A 33 2.99 20.77 5.12
C GLU A 33 4.31 20.35 5.79
N GLN A 34 4.32 19.27 6.59
CA GLN A 34 5.55 18.71 7.17
C GLN A 34 6.47 18.12 6.10
N ALA A 35 5.91 17.38 5.14
CA ALA A 35 6.67 16.87 4.01
C ALA A 35 7.27 18.00 3.16
N GLU A 36 6.50 19.05 2.87
CA GLU A 36 7.00 20.24 2.18
C GLU A 36 8.11 20.95 2.96
N GLN A 37 7.95 21.12 4.28
CA GLN A 37 8.98 21.75 5.11
C GLN A 37 10.29 20.96 5.05
N ARG A 38 10.21 19.63 5.11
CA ARG A 38 11.38 18.76 4.99
C ARG A 38 12.02 18.88 3.61
N LEU A 39 11.22 18.94 2.55
CA LEU A 39 11.70 19.11 1.18
C LEU A 39 12.40 20.47 0.98
N ARG A 40 11.85 21.56 1.54
CA ARG A 40 12.49 22.88 1.58
C ARG A 40 13.81 22.85 2.35
N GLN A 41 13.84 22.18 3.50
CA GLN A 41 15.05 22.07 4.32
C GLN A 41 16.17 21.30 3.61
N ALA A 42 15.83 20.20 2.91
CA ALA A 42 16.80 19.40 2.17
C ALA A 42 17.32 20.13 0.91
N SER A 43 16.43 20.80 0.18
CA SER A 43 16.76 21.46 -1.09
C SER A 43 17.35 22.87 -0.93
N GLY A 44 17.05 23.55 0.19
CA GLY A 44 17.29 24.98 0.36
C GLY A 44 16.34 25.88 -0.45
N ALA A 45 15.34 25.30 -1.12
CA ALA A 45 14.37 26.05 -1.92
C ALA A 45 13.30 26.70 -1.05
N GLU A 46 12.80 27.86 -1.47
CA GLU A 46 11.67 28.54 -0.83
C GLU A 46 10.32 27.91 -1.22
N GLU A 47 10.23 27.44 -2.46
CA GLU A 47 9.00 26.94 -3.07
C GLU A 47 9.04 25.42 -3.30
N VAL A 48 7.88 24.80 -3.12
CA VAL A 48 7.60 23.40 -3.45
C VAL A 48 6.44 23.40 -4.44
N PHE A 49 6.47 22.50 -5.41
CA PHE A 49 5.48 22.36 -6.47
C PHE A 49 4.81 21.01 -6.41
N LEU A 50 3.51 20.95 -6.66
CA LEU A 50 2.79 19.71 -6.89
C LEU A 50 2.89 19.35 -8.37
N ILE A 51 3.53 18.23 -8.67
CA ILE A 51 3.72 17.71 -10.02
C ILE A 51 2.83 16.50 -10.22
N TYR A 52 2.21 16.41 -11.40
CA TYR A 52 1.50 15.22 -11.85
C TYR A 52 2.22 14.67 -13.08
N ASP A 53 3.04 13.66 -12.84
CA ASP A 53 3.76 12.93 -13.88
C ASP A 53 2.79 11.89 -14.48
N ARG A 54 2.61 11.93 -15.81
CA ARG A 54 1.72 11.05 -16.55
C ARG A 54 2.51 10.11 -17.45
N ASP A 55 1.88 9.00 -17.80
CA ASP A 55 2.41 8.05 -18.78
C ASP A 55 3.81 7.52 -18.40
N LEU A 56 4.09 7.37 -17.10
CA LEU A 56 5.33 6.78 -16.60
C LEU A 56 5.34 5.29 -16.93
N GLU A 57 6.45 4.78 -17.46
CA GLU A 57 6.59 3.37 -17.79
C GLU A 57 7.11 2.58 -16.59
N SER A 58 6.48 1.44 -16.31
CA SER A 58 6.96 0.40 -15.40
C SER A 58 6.93 -0.96 -16.10
N GLU A 59 7.51 -1.97 -15.47
CA GLU A 59 7.41 -3.37 -15.92
C GLU A 59 5.95 -3.84 -16.05
N HIS A 60 5.02 -3.20 -15.34
CA HIS A 60 3.59 -3.51 -15.33
C HIS A 60 2.74 -2.61 -16.23
N GLY A 61 3.37 -1.77 -17.06
CA GLY A 61 2.71 -0.85 -17.97
C GLY A 61 2.82 0.62 -17.55
N THR A 62 1.97 1.46 -18.13
CA THR A 62 1.97 2.90 -17.88
C THR A 62 1.18 3.27 -16.63
N PHE A 63 1.72 4.15 -15.80
CA PHE A 63 1.07 4.66 -14.60
C PHE A 63 1.26 6.17 -14.45
N ASP A 64 0.39 6.78 -13.66
CA ASP A 64 0.48 8.20 -13.33
C ASP A 64 0.88 8.35 -11.85
N LYS A 65 1.59 9.43 -11.53
CA LYS A 65 2.11 9.66 -10.17
C LYS A 65 2.08 11.14 -9.81
N MET A 66 1.57 11.44 -8.61
CA MET A 66 1.66 12.78 -8.03
C MET A 66 2.90 12.87 -7.15
N ARG A 67 3.60 14.01 -7.19
CA ARG A 67 4.82 14.22 -6.41
C ARG A 67 4.92 15.67 -5.93
N LEU A 68 5.45 15.87 -4.73
CA LEU A 68 5.99 17.16 -4.30
C LEU A 68 7.40 17.30 -4.87
N ARG A 69 7.72 18.43 -5.49
CA ARG A 69 9.05 18.71 -6.06
C ARG A 69 9.57 20.06 -5.60
N ALA A 70 10.79 20.08 -5.06
CA ALA A 70 11.54 21.29 -4.82
C ALA A 70 12.74 21.34 -5.79
N TYR A 71 12.96 22.51 -6.38
CA TYR A 71 14.07 22.74 -7.29
C TYR A 71 15.24 23.36 -6.54
N GLY A 72 16.28 22.57 -6.30
CA GLY A 72 17.60 23.10 -5.95
C GLY A 72 18.35 23.58 -7.19
N ASP A 73 19.48 24.27 -6.99
CA ASP A 73 20.23 24.92 -8.08
C ASP A 73 20.56 23.98 -9.25
N ALA A 74 21.08 22.78 -8.97
CA ALA A 74 21.41 21.75 -9.96
C ALA A 74 20.58 20.46 -9.81
N VAL A 75 19.90 20.32 -8.68
CA VAL A 75 19.35 19.03 -8.22
C VAL A 75 17.87 19.19 -7.91
N ASN A 76 17.06 18.20 -8.28
CA ASN A 76 15.65 18.15 -7.94
C ASN A 76 15.44 17.24 -6.73
N TYR A 77 14.61 17.67 -5.79
CA TYR A 77 14.23 16.89 -4.61
C TYR A 77 12.76 16.54 -4.74
N THR A 78 12.41 15.27 -4.59
CA THR A 78 11.03 14.79 -4.74
C THR A 78 10.57 13.90 -3.61
N LEU A 79 9.29 14.03 -3.25
CA LEU A 79 8.54 13.11 -2.42
C LEU A 79 7.27 12.70 -3.15
N ASP A 80 6.93 11.43 -3.08
CA ASP A 80 5.79 10.89 -3.80
C ASP A 80 4.51 11.03 -2.97
N LEU A 81 3.42 11.39 -3.64
CA LEU A 81 2.08 11.39 -3.08
C LEU A 81 1.38 10.11 -3.52
N GLY A 82 0.97 9.32 -2.54
CA GLY A 82 0.13 8.15 -2.77
C GLY A 82 -1.33 8.54 -2.95
N VAL A 83 -2.08 7.68 -3.62
CA VAL A 83 -3.55 7.77 -3.76
C VAL A 83 -4.18 6.84 -2.73
N THR A 84 -5.29 7.27 -2.12
CA THR A 84 -6.03 6.47 -1.15
C THR A 84 -7.51 6.83 -1.18
N ASP A 85 -8.39 5.85 -0.98
CA ASP A 85 -9.83 6.08 -0.87
C ASP A 85 -10.30 6.32 0.57
N THR A 86 -9.38 6.24 1.54
CA THR A 86 -9.69 6.29 2.97
C THR A 86 -9.88 7.70 3.52
N ASN A 87 -9.68 8.74 2.71
CA ASN A 87 -9.70 10.12 3.18
C ASN A 87 -10.32 11.07 2.12
N PRO A 88 -10.86 12.22 2.56
CA PRO A 88 -11.64 13.10 1.68
C PRO A 88 -10.83 13.77 0.55
N LEU A 89 -9.50 13.82 0.65
CA LEU A 89 -8.64 14.39 -0.39
C LEU A 89 -8.13 13.35 -1.39
N GLY A 90 -8.32 12.07 -1.13
CA GLY A 90 -7.93 11.00 -2.03
C GLY A 90 -6.42 10.73 -2.07
N ILE A 91 -5.63 11.37 -1.20
CA ILE A 91 -4.16 11.39 -1.28
C ILE A 91 -3.51 11.31 0.10
N TYR A 92 -2.28 10.82 0.16
CA TYR A 92 -1.44 10.86 1.35
C TYR A 92 0.03 11.06 0.99
N VAL A 93 0.84 11.51 1.94
CA VAL A 93 2.29 11.55 1.82
C VAL A 93 2.91 10.85 3.01
N GLY A 94 3.87 9.96 2.77
CA GLY A 94 4.70 9.45 3.85
C GLY A 94 5.74 10.49 4.20
N TYR A 95 5.49 11.34 5.21
CA TYR A 95 6.45 12.37 5.64
C TYR A 95 7.77 11.76 6.15
N ASP A 96 7.77 10.47 6.47
CA ASP A 96 8.88 9.63 6.90
C ASP A 96 9.56 8.86 5.74
N GLN A 97 9.06 8.99 4.50
CA GLN A 97 9.70 8.38 3.34
C GLN A 97 11.00 9.09 2.96
N ASN A 98 11.87 8.41 2.24
CA ASN A 98 13.09 9.03 1.76
C ASN A 98 12.79 10.06 0.67
N ILE A 99 13.51 11.18 0.68
CA ILE A 99 13.46 12.16 -0.41
C ILE A 99 14.32 11.61 -1.54
N GLU A 100 13.73 11.46 -2.72
CA GLU A 100 14.48 11.14 -3.93
C GLU A 100 15.16 12.41 -4.47
N VAL A 101 16.41 12.28 -4.87
CA VAL A 101 17.24 13.40 -5.28
C VAL A 101 17.86 13.10 -6.63
N TYR A 102 17.56 13.94 -7.62
CA TYR A 102 17.98 13.76 -9.01
C TYR A 102 18.90 14.90 -9.46
N ASP A 103 20.14 14.58 -9.82
CA ASP A 103 21.08 15.53 -10.41
C ASP A 103 20.82 15.68 -11.91
N ARG A 104 20.44 16.89 -12.33
CA ARG A 104 20.08 17.17 -13.73
C ARG A 104 21.27 17.17 -14.67
N ALA A 105 22.49 17.35 -14.16
CA ALA A 105 23.70 17.44 -14.96
C ALA A 105 24.33 16.06 -15.19
N SER A 106 24.38 15.19 -14.18
CA SER A 106 24.91 13.83 -14.32
C SER A 106 23.85 12.78 -14.67
N GLY A 107 22.59 13.03 -14.32
CA GLY A 107 21.52 12.03 -14.40
C GLY A 107 21.52 11.03 -13.25
N ASP A 108 22.33 11.27 -12.21
CA ASP A 108 22.41 10.39 -11.05
C ASP A 108 21.23 10.64 -10.10
N THR A 109 20.75 9.54 -9.49
CA THR A 109 19.74 9.58 -8.45
C THR A 109 20.30 9.02 -7.14
N TRP A 110 19.96 9.65 -6.02
CA TRP A 110 20.16 9.10 -4.67
C TRP A 110 19.00 9.46 -3.77
N GLN A 111 19.02 8.98 -2.53
CA GLN A 111 17.96 9.26 -1.57
C GLN A 111 18.52 9.94 -0.30
N ILE A 112 17.65 10.68 0.39
CA ILE A 112 17.92 11.31 1.70
C ILE A 112 16.88 10.81 2.71
N ASP A 113 17.36 10.24 3.81
CA ASP A 113 16.50 9.73 4.89
C ASP A 113 15.79 10.87 5.67
N PRO A 114 14.87 10.55 6.60
CA PRO A 114 14.23 11.56 7.45
C PRO A 114 15.18 12.40 8.31
N ASP A 115 16.34 11.85 8.65
CA ASP A 115 17.36 12.51 9.46
C ASP A 115 18.27 13.45 8.62
N GLY A 116 18.10 13.45 7.29
CA GLY A 116 18.86 14.28 6.37
C GLY A 116 20.18 13.65 5.89
N ASN A 117 20.40 12.36 6.15
CA ASN A 117 21.59 11.66 5.69
C ASN A 117 21.39 11.15 4.27
N ARG A 118 22.44 11.29 3.46
CA ARG A 118 22.50 10.66 2.14
C ARG A 118 22.63 9.15 2.32
N ILE A 119 21.76 8.41 1.63
CA ILE A 119 21.83 6.96 1.49
C ILE A 119 22.19 6.63 0.04
N GLU A 120 23.24 5.81 -0.14
CA GLU A 120 23.71 5.37 -1.45
C GLU A 120 23.01 4.07 -1.84
N GLY A 121 22.17 4.14 -2.88
CA GLY A 121 21.63 2.98 -3.59
C GLY A 121 20.34 2.38 -3.04
N ALA A 122 19.26 2.52 -3.82
CA ALA A 122 18.69 1.38 -4.51
C ALA A 122 18.55 1.79 -5.98
N GLU A 123 19.18 1.07 -6.90
CA GLU A 123 18.72 1.03 -8.29
C GLU A 123 17.25 0.58 -8.23
N ASP A 124 16.32 1.40 -8.78
CA ASP A 124 14.88 1.15 -8.84
C ASP A 124 14.24 0.53 -7.58
N GLU A 125 13.90 1.35 -6.58
CA GLU A 125 12.79 1.00 -5.66
C GLU A 125 11.43 1.35 -6.32
N ALA A 126 11.17 0.72 -7.46
CA ALA A 126 9.95 -0.07 -7.54
C ALA A 126 10.13 -1.25 -6.57
N PRO A 127 9.11 -1.72 -5.84
CA PRO A 127 9.32 -2.79 -4.87
C PRO A 127 9.58 -4.12 -5.58
N SER A 128 10.80 -4.36 -6.04
CA SER A 128 11.27 -5.63 -6.57
C SER A 128 12.27 -6.22 -5.58
N GLN A 129 11.75 -7.05 -4.68
CA GLN A 129 12.55 -7.98 -3.89
C GLN A 129 13.16 -9.02 -4.82
N GLU A 130 14.47 -9.03 -5.01
CA GLU A 130 15.17 -10.27 -5.35
C GLU A 130 16.62 -10.29 -4.83
N ALA A 131 16.79 -10.82 -3.62
CA ALA A 131 18.08 -11.28 -3.14
C ALA A 131 18.38 -12.65 -3.77
N ALA A 132 19.06 -12.67 -4.93
CA ALA A 132 19.64 -13.89 -5.48
C ALA A 132 21.00 -14.20 -4.80
N PRO A 133 21.30 -15.48 -4.46
CA PRO A 133 22.59 -15.88 -3.90
C PRO A 133 23.67 -16.07 -5.01
N PRO A 134 24.97 -16.05 -4.65
CA PRO A 134 26.05 -15.87 -5.62
C PRO A 134 26.43 -17.14 -6.40
N SER A 135 26.84 -16.93 -7.65
CA SER A 135 27.28 -17.91 -8.64
C SER A 135 28.55 -18.70 -8.25
N GLN A 136 28.61 -19.97 -8.67
CA GLN A 136 29.86 -20.69 -8.99
C GLN A 136 29.79 -21.33 -10.39
N PRO A 137 30.93 -21.54 -11.09
CA PRO A 137 30.98 -21.69 -12.54
C PRO A 137 31.34 -23.10 -13.07
N ALA A 138 31.21 -23.24 -14.41
CA ALA A 138 31.63 -24.34 -15.31
C ALA A 138 30.70 -25.58 -15.30
N ASP A 139 30.34 -26.21 -16.42
CA ASP A 139 31.12 -26.51 -17.62
C ASP A 139 30.22 -26.76 -18.85
N SER A 140 30.90 -26.80 -19.98
CA SER A 140 30.57 -26.79 -21.41
C SER A 140 29.72 -27.94 -21.96
N SER A 141 28.98 -27.67 -23.05
CA SER A 141 29.09 -28.31 -24.38
C SER A 141 27.75 -28.66 -25.06
N GLU A 142 27.55 -28.03 -26.23
CA GLU A 142 27.07 -28.57 -27.51
C GLU A 142 25.69 -29.26 -27.67
N GLU A 143 24.91 -28.66 -28.59
CA GLU A 143 24.38 -29.25 -29.85
C GLU A 143 22.85 -29.34 -30.07
N ALA A 144 22.48 -28.87 -31.27
CA ALA A 144 21.43 -29.36 -32.18
C ALA A 144 19.95 -28.89 -32.07
N ALA A 145 19.63 -27.91 -32.93
CA ALA A 145 18.74 -28.01 -34.10
C ALA A 145 17.22 -28.26 -33.99
N SER A 146 16.50 -27.40 -34.73
CA SER A 146 15.27 -27.62 -35.54
C SER A 146 13.91 -27.17 -34.99
N ALA A 147 13.28 -26.26 -35.76
CA ALA A 147 11.83 -26.00 -35.84
C ALA A 147 11.09 -27.17 -36.56
N PRO A 148 9.77 -27.16 -36.89
CA PRO A 148 8.71 -26.14 -36.74
C PRO A 148 7.27 -26.68 -36.38
N THR A 149 6.23 -25.82 -36.54
CA THR A 149 4.77 -26.09 -36.76
C THR A 149 3.92 -26.50 -35.53
N ALA A 150 2.66 -26.09 -35.32
CA ALA A 150 1.63 -25.51 -36.19
C ALA A 150 0.55 -24.68 -35.46
N GLN A 151 -0.27 -24.00 -36.27
CA GLN A 151 -1.51 -23.26 -36.00
C GLN A 151 -2.58 -24.03 -35.20
N ASP A 152 -3.42 -23.33 -34.42
CA ASP A 152 -4.85 -23.22 -34.75
C ASP A 152 -5.55 -22.03 -34.05
N ASP A 153 -6.56 -21.51 -34.74
CA ASP A 153 -7.45 -20.38 -34.46
C ASP A 153 -8.53 -20.72 -33.41
N THR A 154 -9.01 -19.73 -32.63
CA THR A 154 -10.45 -19.38 -32.50
C THR A 154 -10.68 -18.22 -31.52
N SER A 155 -11.24 -17.14 -32.06
CA SER A 155 -12.09 -16.15 -31.35
C SER A 155 -13.38 -16.85 -30.85
N THR A 156 -14.13 -16.44 -29.82
CA THR A 156 -14.68 -15.11 -29.48
C THR A 156 -15.48 -15.25 -28.15
N ASP A 157 -15.63 -14.12 -27.45
CA ASP A 157 -16.67 -13.77 -26.45
C ASP A 157 -16.73 -14.49 -25.08
N GLU A 158 -16.40 -13.77 -24.00
CA GLU A 158 -17.41 -13.09 -23.17
C GLU A 158 -16.75 -12.22 -22.09
N ALA A 159 -17.26 -11.00 -21.94
CA ALA A 159 -16.89 -10.03 -20.93
C ALA A 159 -17.41 -10.45 -19.54
N ALA A 160 -16.55 -10.47 -18.53
CA ALA A 160 -16.97 -10.42 -17.12
C ALA A 160 -15.83 -9.88 -16.25
N ALA A 161 -16.11 -8.74 -15.60
CA ALA A 161 -15.44 -8.19 -14.42
C ALA A 161 -13.90 -8.19 -14.40
N SER A 162 -13.31 -7.04 -14.71
CA SER A 162 -11.96 -6.67 -14.25
C SER A 162 -11.95 -6.49 -12.73
N SER A 163 -12.06 -7.59 -12.00
CA SER A 163 -11.51 -7.69 -10.65
C SER A 163 -10.00 -7.83 -10.85
N GLN A 164 -9.23 -6.77 -10.62
CA GLN A 164 -7.78 -6.88 -10.49
C GLN A 164 -7.51 -7.81 -9.30
N THR A 165 -7.40 -9.11 -9.55
CA THR A 165 -6.95 -10.09 -8.57
C THR A 165 -5.51 -9.76 -8.27
N ARG A 166 -5.28 -9.11 -7.12
CA ARG A 166 -3.93 -8.86 -6.60
C ARG A 166 -3.20 -10.17 -6.45
N SER A 167 -1.89 -10.13 -6.61
CA SER A 167 -1.09 -11.35 -6.50
C SER A 167 -1.10 -11.86 -5.06
N GLN A 168 -1.03 -13.19 -4.88
CA GLN A 168 -0.97 -13.79 -3.55
C GLN A 168 0.23 -13.28 -2.72
N ALA A 169 1.33 -12.92 -3.40
CA ALA A 169 2.52 -12.37 -2.77
C ALA A 169 2.26 -10.97 -2.16
N GLU A 170 1.52 -10.10 -2.84
CA GLU A 170 1.14 -8.78 -2.33
C GLU A 170 0.19 -8.89 -1.13
N ILE A 171 -0.76 -9.83 -1.20
CA ILE A 171 -1.69 -10.11 -0.09
C ILE A 171 -0.92 -10.61 1.14
N GLU A 172 0.01 -11.54 0.98
CA GLU A 172 0.84 -12.05 2.08
C GLU A 172 1.72 -10.95 2.68
N GLN A 173 2.31 -10.08 1.85
CA GLN A 173 3.12 -8.96 2.32
C GLN A 173 2.28 -7.97 3.14
N ALA A 174 1.05 -7.67 2.70
CA ALA A 174 0.12 -6.81 3.44
C ALA A 174 -0.34 -7.47 4.76
N ALA A 175 -0.62 -8.78 4.74
CA ALA A 175 -0.94 -9.57 5.92
C ALA A 175 0.22 -9.54 6.95
N GLU A 176 1.45 -9.73 6.50
CA GLU A 176 2.63 -9.73 7.37
C GLU A 176 2.90 -8.34 7.96
N ALA A 177 2.69 -7.29 7.18
CA ALA A 177 2.79 -5.91 7.67
C ALA A 177 1.78 -5.63 8.79
N LEU A 178 0.54 -6.08 8.63
CA LEU A 178 -0.49 -5.91 9.66
C LEU A 178 -0.18 -6.74 10.92
N ARG A 179 0.27 -7.99 10.76
CA ARG A 179 0.74 -8.85 11.86
C ARG A 179 1.89 -8.25 12.64
N ARG A 180 2.85 -7.63 11.94
CA ARG A 180 4.01 -7.00 12.57
C ARG A 180 3.60 -5.82 13.44
N ARG A 181 2.57 -5.07 13.02
CA ARG A 181 2.02 -3.94 13.79
C ARG A 181 1.25 -4.37 15.04
N LEU A 182 0.72 -5.60 15.07
CA LEU A 182 0.08 -6.17 16.26
C LEU A 182 1.09 -6.58 17.34
N LYS A 183 2.38 -6.73 17.00
CA LYS A 183 3.43 -7.12 17.96
C LYS A 183 3.61 -6.02 19.01
N GLY A 184 3.09 -6.27 20.21
CA GLY A 184 3.15 -5.34 21.34
C GLY A 184 1.80 -5.09 22.01
N HIS A 185 0.70 -5.50 21.37
CA HIS A 185 -0.63 -5.37 21.94
C HIS A 185 -1.04 -6.65 22.71
N PRO A 186 -1.71 -6.53 23.87
CA PRO A 186 -2.20 -7.67 24.62
C PRO A 186 -3.28 -8.43 23.84
N SER A 187 -3.17 -9.76 23.78
CA SER A 187 -4.04 -10.62 22.98
C SER A 187 -5.52 -10.56 23.38
N GLU A 188 -5.83 -10.22 24.62
CA GLU A 188 -7.22 -10.09 25.12
C GLU A 188 -7.84 -8.71 24.86
N GLN A 189 -7.07 -7.73 24.36
CA GLN A 189 -7.60 -6.41 24.02
C GLN A 189 -8.55 -6.50 22.83
N LEU A 190 -9.64 -5.75 22.86
CA LEU A 190 -10.57 -5.69 21.75
C LEU A 190 -10.05 -4.81 20.62
N VAL A 191 -10.33 -5.22 19.38
CA VAL A 191 -9.96 -4.50 18.16
C VAL A 191 -10.55 -3.09 18.14
N GLY A 192 -11.81 -2.92 18.55
CA GLY A 192 -12.47 -1.61 18.61
C GLY A 192 -11.85 -0.65 19.62
N GLU A 193 -11.08 -1.15 20.58
CA GLU A 193 -10.36 -0.37 21.59
C GLU A 193 -8.85 -0.26 21.28
N THR A 194 -8.41 -0.80 20.14
CA THR A 194 -7.00 -0.85 19.77
C THR A 194 -6.70 0.11 18.64
N THR A 195 -5.70 0.96 18.87
CA THR A 195 -5.13 1.84 17.84
C THR A 195 -3.69 1.40 17.58
N ILE A 196 -3.36 1.14 16.32
CA ILE A 196 -2.01 0.89 15.85
C ILE A 196 -1.44 2.17 15.21
N SER A 197 -0.16 2.17 14.86
CA SER A 197 0.58 3.35 14.37
C SER A 197 -0.13 4.13 13.25
N ASP A 198 -0.92 3.44 12.44
CA ASP A 198 -1.57 4.01 11.24
C ASP A 198 -3.09 4.24 11.42
N GLY A 199 -3.64 4.03 12.62
CA GLY A 199 -5.07 4.24 12.91
C GLY A 199 -5.75 3.13 13.72
N PRO A 200 -7.08 3.18 13.88
CA PRO A 200 -7.86 2.15 14.57
C PRO A 200 -7.69 0.78 13.91
N LEU A 201 -7.50 -0.26 14.71
CA LEU A 201 -7.24 -1.60 14.19
C LEU A 201 -8.43 -2.16 13.40
N GLY A 202 -9.66 -1.84 13.80
CA GLY A 202 -10.88 -2.22 13.07
C GLY A 202 -10.89 -1.69 11.64
N ASP A 203 -10.57 -0.40 11.46
CA ASP A 203 -10.47 0.23 10.14
C ASP A 203 -9.40 -0.42 9.27
N LYS A 204 -8.30 -0.87 9.87
CA LYS A 204 -7.21 -1.55 9.14
C LYS A 204 -7.58 -2.96 8.72
N LEU A 205 -8.39 -3.68 9.50
CA LEU A 205 -8.91 -4.99 9.12
C LEU A 205 -9.94 -4.89 7.98
N MET A 206 -10.84 -3.90 8.06
CA MET A 206 -11.79 -3.63 6.98
C MET A 206 -11.05 -3.22 5.70
N GLY A 207 -10.07 -2.32 5.82
CA GLY A 207 -9.23 -1.91 4.69
C GLY A 207 -8.40 -3.07 4.13
N PHE A 208 -7.97 -4.03 4.94
CA PHE A 208 -7.27 -5.23 4.46
C PHE A 208 -8.21 -6.18 3.69
N ALA A 209 -9.46 -6.34 4.15
CA ALA A 209 -10.46 -7.11 3.43
C ALA A 209 -10.81 -6.48 2.07
N GLU A 210 -11.06 -5.17 2.04
CA GLU A 210 -11.23 -4.41 0.80
C GLU A 210 -9.97 -4.52 -0.07
N TYR A 211 -8.78 -4.50 0.56
CA TYR A 211 -7.52 -4.70 -0.15
C TYR A 211 -7.45 -6.09 -0.81
N CYS A 212 -8.02 -7.12 -0.21
CA CYS A 212 -8.08 -8.46 -0.79
C CYS A 212 -9.25 -8.63 -1.79
N GLY A 213 -9.99 -7.55 -2.10
CA GLY A 213 -11.18 -7.60 -2.94
C GLY A 213 -12.36 -8.35 -2.29
N ARG A 214 -12.41 -8.37 -0.95
CA ARG A 214 -13.47 -9.00 -0.16
C ARG A 214 -14.51 -7.94 0.20
N ASP A 215 -15.77 -8.28 -0.01
CA ASP A 215 -16.91 -7.43 0.31
C ASP A 215 -17.39 -7.63 1.76
N GLU A 216 -18.40 -6.87 2.16
CA GLU A 216 -19.00 -6.96 3.50
C GLU A 216 -19.58 -8.35 3.77
N ASP A 217 -20.18 -9.00 2.76
CA ASP A 217 -20.72 -10.35 2.88
C ASP A 217 -19.61 -11.38 3.19
N TYR A 218 -18.44 -11.24 2.56
CA TYR A 218 -17.27 -12.04 2.88
C TYR A 218 -16.78 -11.80 4.30
N LEU A 219 -16.69 -10.54 4.72
CA LEU A 219 -16.29 -10.18 6.09
C LEU A 219 -17.25 -10.78 7.13
N HIS A 220 -18.56 -10.79 6.86
CA HIS A 220 -19.53 -11.45 7.73
C HIS A 220 -19.26 -12.95 7.87
N ARG A 221 -18.91 -13.66 6.78
CA ARG A 221 -18.52 -15.07 6.85
C ARG A 221 -17.28 -15.29 7.71
N VAL A 222 -16.28 -14.42 7.58
CA VAL A 222 -15.05 -14.50 8.39
C VAL A 222 -15.35 -14.25 9.87
N LEU A 223 -16.20 -13.27 10.19
CA LEU A 223 -16.60 -12.97 11.56
C LEU A 223 -17.43 -14.10 12.19
N ASP A 224 -18.33 -14.70 11.41
CA ASP A 224 -19.10 -15.88 11.82
C ASP A 224 -18.17 -17.07 12.10
N ALA A 225 -17.18 -17.32 11.23
CA ALA A 225 -16.17 -18.36 11.45
C ALA A 225 -15.30 -18.08 12.70
N ALA A 226 -15.00 -16.81 12.98
CA ALA A 226 -14.33 -16.38 14.21
C ALA A 226 -15.25 -16.38 15.45
N SER A 227 -16.55 -16.66 15.29
CA SER A 227 -17.59 -16.61 16.33
C SER A 227 -17.72 -15.23 17.01
N VAL A 228 -17.62 -14.15 16.23
CA VAL A 228 -17.69 -12.76 16.71
C VAL A 228 -18.77 -11.99 15.94
N SER A 229 -19.50 -11.10 16.62
CA SER A 229 -20.60 -10.36 15.98
C SER A 229 -20.15 -9.27 15.01
N ASP A 230 -19.04 -8.59 15.32
CA ASP A 230 -18.54 -7.42 14.59
C ASP A 230 -17.02 -7.32 14.72
N VAL A 231 -16.37 -6.63 13.78
CA VAL A 231 -14.91 -6.41 13.78
C VAL A 231 -14.41 -5.82 15.10
N ASP A 232 -15.16 -4.90 15.70
CA ASP A 232 -14.77 -4.24 16.96
C ASP A 232 -14.71 -5.20 18.16
N HIS A 233 -15.47 -6.30 18.11
CA HIS A 233 -15.53 -7.31 19.17
C HIS A 233 -14.48 -8.42 19.01
N LEU A 234 -13.66 -8.39 17.95
CA LEU A 234 -12.53 -9.30 17.81
C LEU A 234 -11.51 -9.00 18.90
N SER A 235 -10.94 -10.05 19.49
CA SER A 235 -9.73 -9.88 20.30
C SER A 235 -8.51 -9.75 19.39
N VAL A 236 -7.52 -8.96 19.80
CA VAL A 236 -6.23 -8.80 19.11
C VAL A 236 -5.57 -10.15 18.84
N GLY A 237 -5.76 -11.13 19.73
CA GLY A 237 -5.26 -12.50 19.57
C GLY A 237 -5.90 -13.29 18.43
N GLN A 238 -7.14 -12.97 18.03
CA GLN A 238 -7.86 -13.61 16.91
C GLN A 238 -7.56 -12.95 15.56
N VAL A 239 -6.97 -11.75 15.57
CA VAL A 239 -6.70 -10.98 14.34
C VAL A 239 -5.79 -11.72 13.34
N PRO A 240 -4.71 -12.43 13.75
CA PRO A 240 -3.90 -13.19 12.81
C PRO A 240 -4.68 -14.25 12.02
N ASP A 241 -5.61 -14.94 12.67
CA ASP A 241 -6.46 -15.97 12.05
C ASP A 241 -7.48 -15.35 11.11
N VAL A 242 -8.06 -14.19 11.49
CA VAL A 242 -8.94 -13.40 10.62
C VAL A 242 -8.20 -12.90 9.38
N ILE A 243 -6.94 -12.48 9.52
CA ILE A 243 -6.10 -12.09 8.39
C ILE A 243 -5.89 -13.27 7.43
N ASP A 244 -5.63 -14.48 7.95
CA ASP A 244 -5.49 -15.68 7.10
C ASP A 244 -6.79 -16.01 6.35
N MET A 245 -7.94 -15.95 7.02
CA MET A 245 -9.24 -16.20 6.41
C MET A 245 -9.63 -15.15 5.35
N ILE A 246 -9.18 -13.90 5.52
CA ILE A 246 -9.35 -12.84 4.51
C ILE A 246 -8.43 -13.07 3.30
N ALA A 247 -7.17 -13.41 3.57
CA ALA A 247 -6.13 -13.62 2.57
C ALA A 247 -6.38 -14.88 1.71
N ASP A 248 -6.95 -15.94 2.29
CA ASP A 248 -7.17 -17.22 1.61
C ASP A 248 -8.58 -17.78 1.88
N GLU A 249 -9.37 -17.93 0.81
CA GLU A 249 -10.72 -18.51 0.85
C GLU A 249 -10.68 -20.00 1.27
N ALA A 250 -9.59 -20.72 0.98
CA ALA A 250 -9.45 -22.10 1.43
C ALA A 250 -9.40 -22.19 2.96
N VAL A 251 -8.66 -21.27 3.59
CA VAL A 251 -8.58 -21.18 5.06
C VAL A 251 -9.93 -20.81 5.66
N LEU A 252 -10.66 -19.87 5.06
CA LEU A 252 -12.03 -19.56 5.50
C LEU A 252 -12.93 -20.80 5.43
N ARG A 253 -12.92 -21.55 4.33
CA ARG A 253 -13.75 -22.76 4.18
C ARG A 253 -13.41 -23.85 5.18
N GLU A 254 -12.13 -24.01 5.52
CA GLU A 254 -11.72 -24.95 6.56
C GLU A 254 -12.32 -24.57 7.91
N ASN A 255 -12.32 -23.28 8.26
CA ASN A 255 -12.90 -22.77 9.51
C ASN A 255 -14.43 -22.79 9.50
N GLU A 256 -15.08 -22.56 8.35
CA GLU A 256 -16.54 -22.73 8.19
C GLU A 256 -16.98 -24.18 8.32
N SER A 257 -16.12 -25.13 7.92
CA SER A 257 -16.41 -26.57 7.99
C SER A 257 -16.23 -27.19 9.37
N PHE A 258 -15.74 -26.42 10.34
CA PHE A 258 -15.51 -26.87 11.71
C PHE A 258 -16.83 -26.91 12.48
N GLU A 259 -17.59 -28.00 12.35
CA GLU A 259 -18.66 -28.31 13.30
C GLU A 259 -18.01 -28.69 14.66
N PRO A 260 -18.44 -28.10 15.79
CA PRO A 260 -17.96 -28.56 17.10
C PRO A 260 -18.34 -30.03 17.26
N ASP A 261 -17.32 -30.85 17.48
CA ASP A 261 -17.45 -32.29 17.70
C ASP A 261 -18.44 -32.52 18.85
N SER A 262 -19.66 -32.93 18.50
CA SER A 262 -20.76 -33.14 19.44
C SER A 262 -20.66 -34.51 20.14
N ASP A 263 -19.56 -35.23 19.93
CA ASP A 263 -19.27 -36.56 20.46
C ASP A 263 -18.43 -36.57 21.76
N LEU A 264 -18.48 -35.51 22.57
CA LEU A 264 -18.02 -35.59 23.96
C LEU A 264 -19.20 -35.81 24.92
N PRO A 265 -19.31 -36.98 25.57
CA PRO A 265 -20.36 -37.23 26.56
C PRO A 265 -20.12 -36.36 27.79
N PHE A 266 -21.17 -35.64 28.20
CA PHE A 266 -21.27 -34.93 29.49
C PHE A 266 -21.01 -35.85 30.69
#